data_AF-A0A5N5QNQ6-F1
#
_entry.id   AF-A0A5N5QNQ6-F1
#
_cell.length_a   1.000
_cell.length_b   1.000
_cell.length_c   1.000
_cell.angle_alpha   90.00
_cell.angle_beta   90.00
_cell.angle_gamma   90.00
#
_symmetry.space_group_name_H-M   'P 1'
#
loop_
_entity.id
_entity.type
_entity.pdbx_description
1 polymer ?
#
loop_
_entity_poly.entity_id
_entity_poly.type
_entity_poly.pdbx_seq_one_letter_code
_entity_poly.pdbx_strand_id
1 'polypeptide(L)'
;MSKIPPNVEAYNPYASNKPEIDLIVTLGGDGTILHANSLFNTGPVPPVLSFSMGTLGFLLPFHINSLPTALEDVFSGTATILPRMRLACTFHDADGKFIIKDGAEGPLLAMNEVTLHRGGSPHLTRIDSYVDDAHLTEAVSDGLIVSTPTGSTAYSLSSGGPIVHPSVRALIMTPICPRSLSFRPLVLPSSSDICMMVNKESRAPAEVSMDGQSIINLQAGESVHVSTSTFPMPCINRSSPACAPDADEADGLPSGASQDNWVRDINNLLLFNVSFKSSALVFGKEAA
;
A
#
# COMPACT_ATOMS: atom_id res chain seq x y z
N MET A 1 -27.55 6.61 20.23
CA MET A 1 -26.98 5.56 21.10
C MET A 1 -25.98 4.78 20.27
N SER A 2 -24.74 4.65 20.76
CA SER A 2 -23.67 3.90 20.08
C SER A 2 -24.13 2.46 19.81
N LYS A 3 -23.97 1.97 18.58
CA LYS A 3 -24.31 0.59 18.16
C LYS A 3 -23.28 -0.46 18.61
N ILE A 4 -22.38 -0.10 19.51
CA ILE A 4 -21.27 -0.96 19.93
C ILE A 4 -21.81 -1.98 20.97
N PRO A 5 -21.59 -3.29 20.76
CA PRO A 5 -22.04 -4.32 21.71
C PRO A 5 -21.43 -4.14 23.12
N PRO A 6 -22.13 -4.59 24.18
CA PRO A 6 -21.52 -4.69 25.50
C PRO A 6 -20.34 -5.67 25.41
N ASN A 7 -19.16 -5.26 25.89
CA ASN A 7 -17.84 -5.92 25.76
C ASN A 7 -17.02 -5.54 24.52
N VAL A 8 -17.44 -4.55 23.74
CA VAL A 8 -16.60 -3.95 22.70
C VAL A 8 -16.24 -2.53 23.12
N GLU A 9 -14.95 -2.24 23.15
CA GLU A 9 -14.43 -0.91 23.43
C GLU A 9 -13.87 -0.30 22.15
N ALA A 10 -14.14 1.00 21.96
CA ALA A 10 -13.54 1.73 20.85
C ALA A 10 -12.05 1.94 21.14
N TYR A 11 -11.19 1.40 20.27
CA TYR A 11 -9.75 1.61 20.39
C TYR A 11 -9.39 3.07 20.07
N ASN A 12 -8.68 3.74 20.98
CA ASN A 12 -8.16 5.08 20.78
C ASN A 12 -6.62 5.03 20.61
N PRO A 13 -6.09 5.21 19.40
CA PRO A 13 -4.65 5.15 19.15
C PRO A 13 -3.87 6.30 19.81
N TYR A 14 -4.55 7.34 20.32
CA TYR A 14 -3.94 8.49 20.99
C TYR A 14 -4.02 8.43 22.52
N ALA A 15 -4.60 7.37 23.09
CA ALA A 15 -4.66 7.21 24.53
C ALA A 15 -3.25 7.01 25.12
N SER A 16 -3.00 7.58 26.31
CA SER A 16 -1.70 7.43 27.00
C SER A 16 -1.47 6.00 27.51
N ASN A 17 -2.53 5.29 27.88
CA ASN A 17 -2.48 3.90 28.32
C ASN A 17 -3.20 3.02 27.29
N LYS A 18 -2.47 2.60 26.26
CA LYS A 18 -3.03 1.78 25.17
C LYS A 18 -3.00 0.31 25.61
N PRO A 19 -4.09 -0.44 25.43
CA PRO A 19 -4.04 -1.89 25.60
C PRO A 19 -3.10 -2.49 24.54
N GLU A 20 -2.42 -3.57 24.91
CA GLU A 20 -1.69 -4.39 23.96
C GLU A 20 -2.69 -5.07 23.01
N ILE A 21 -2.36 -5.11 21.72
CA ILE A 21 -3.21 -5.70 20.68
C ILE A 21 -2.46 -6.90 20.10
N ASP A 22 -3.00 -8.10 20.30
CA ASP A 22 -2.37 -9.35 19.84
C ASP A 22 -2.74 -9.70 18.39
N LEU A 23 -3.90 -9.25 17.93
CA LEU A 23 -4.45 -9.56 16.61
C LEU A 23 -5.35 -8.42 16.14
N ILE A 24 -5.20 -8.02 14.87
CA ILE A 24 -6.10 -7.09 14.21
C ILE A 24 -6.95 -7.88 13.21
N VAL A 25 -8.27 -7.73 13.31
CA VAL A 25 -9.22 -8.26 12.31
C VAL A 25 -9.84 -7.11 11.54
N THR A 26 -9.66 -7.08 10.23
CA THR A 26 -10.25 -6.04 9.36
C THR A 26 -11.36 -6.63 8.51
N LEU A 27 -12.53 -5.99 8.50
CA LEU A 27 -13.68 -6.36 7.68
C LEU A 27 -13.97 -5.23 6.69
N GLY A 28 -13.71 -5.43 5.39
CA GLY A 28 -13.93 -4.39 4.39
C GLY A 28 -13.01 -4.48 3.17
N GLY A 29 -12.68 -3.33 2.58
CA GLY A 29 -11.79 -3.18 1.42
C GLY A 29 -10.31 -2.97 1.81
N ASP A 30 -9.42 -2.84 0.82
CA ASP A 30 -7.99 -2.55 1.01
C ASP A 30 -7.76 -1.28 1.87
N GLY A 31 -8.61 -0.26 1.71
CA GLY A 31 -8.56 0.96 2.53
C GLY A 31 -8.74 0.73 4.03
N THR A 32 -9.41 -0.37 4.43
CA THR A 32 -9.56 -0.76 5.85
C THR A 32 -8.23 -1.19 6.44
N ILE A 33 -7.39 -1.84 5.64
CA ILE A 33 -6.06 -2.31 6.05
C ILE A 33 -5.09 -1.13 6.11
N LEU A 34 -5.18 -0.19 5.14
CA LEU A 34 -4.41 1.06 5.21
C LEU A 34 -4.81 1.90 6.43
N HIS A 35 -6.10 1.92 6.77
CA HIS A 35 -6.55 2.55 8.00
C HIS A 35 -6.01 1.83 9.25
N ALA A 36 -6.04 0.49 9.29
CA ALA A 36 -5.44 -0.25 10.38
C ALA A 36 -3.92 0.03 10.50
N ASN A 37 -3.20 0.10 9.39
CA ASN A 37 -1.79 0.50 9.35
C ASN A 37 -1.58 1.89 9.96
N SER A 38 -2.45 2.85 9.64
CA SER A 38 -2.30 4.22 10.13
C SER A 38 -2.49 4.38 11.64
N LEU A 39 -3.12 3.42 12.31
CA LEU A 39 -3.22 3.37 13.77
C LEU A 39 -1.87 3.01 14.44
N PHE A 40 -0.90 2.48 13.67
CA PHE A 40 0.42 2.01 14.12
C PHE A 40 1.54 2.73 13.34
N ASN A 41 1.42 4.05 13.23
CA ASN A 41 2.26 4.91 12.38
C ASN A 41 3.73 5.07 12.79
N THR A 42 4.16 4.58 13.95
CA THR A 42 5.54 4.79 14.45
C THR A 42 6.20 3.51 14.98
N GLY A 43 5.53 2.36 14.91
CA GLY A 43 5.98 1.15 15.62
C GLY A 43 5.52 -0.15 14.97
N PRO A 44 5.77 -1.28 15.64
CA PRO A 44 5.34 -2.59 15.15
C PRO A 44 3.82 -2.67 15.02
N VAL A 45 3.37 -3.46 14.06
CA VAL A 45 1.95 -3.75 13.84
C VAL A 45 1.69 -5.19 14.28
N PRO A 46 0.63 -5.45 15.07
CA PRO A 46 0.18 -6.82 15.35
C PRO A 46 -0.16 -7.59 14.06
N PRO A 47 -0.19 -8.93 14.09
CA PRO A 47 -0.73 -9.74 12.99
C PRO A 47 -2.09 -9.24 12.51
N VAL A 48 -2.25 -9.09 11.20
CA VAL A 48 -3.47 -8.57 10.59
C VAL A 48 -4.14 -9.64 9.76
N LEU A 49 -5.34 -10.01 10.18
CA LEU A 49 -6.23 -10.95 9.51
C LEU A 49 -7.35 -10.18 8.81
N SER A 50 -7.44 -10.29 7.49
CA SER A 50 -8.27 -9.39 6.70
C SER A 50 -9.29 -10.11 5.82
N PHE A 51 -10.53 -9.66 5.91
CA PHE A 51 -11.68 -10.23 5.21
C PHE A 51 -12.37 -9.22 4.29
N SER A 52 -12.58 -9.62 3.04
CA SER A 52 -13.45 -8.90 2.11
C SER A 52 -14.92 -9.14 2.45
N MET A 53 -15.73 -8.09 2.32
CA MET A 53 -17.19 -8.12 2.51
C MET A 53 -17.96 -7.96 1.18
N GLY A 54 -17.31 -8.31 0.06
CA GLY A 54 -17.83 -8.08 -1.29
C GLY A 54 -16.71 -8.24 -2.30
N THR A 55 -16.26 -7.14 -2.90
CA THR A 55 -15.16 -7.15 -3.86
C THR A 55 -13.84 -7.54 -3.19
N LEU A 56 -13.16 -8.53 -3.75
CA LEU A 56 -11.82 -8.95 -3.32
C LEU A 56 -10.79 -7.86 -3.68
N GLY A 57 -9.80 -7.66 -2.82
CA GLY A 57 -8.73 -6.66 -2.98
C GLY A 57 -7.36 -7.27 -2.81
N PHE A 58 -6.29 -6.57 -3.20
CA PHE A 58 -4.92 -7.10 -3.21
C PHE A 58 -4.35 -7.36 -1.81
N LEU A 59 -4.97 -6.78 -0.79
CA LEU A 59 -4.60 -6.93 0.61
C LEU A 59 -5.52 -7.88 1.37
N LEU A 60 -6.58 -8.38 0.74
CA LEU A 60 -7.67 -9.12 1.39
C LEU A 60 -7.65 -10.60 0.99
N PRO A 61 -6.90 -11.45 1.70
CA PRO A 61 -6.80 -12.84 1.33
C PRO A 61 -8.10 -13.59 1.57
N PHE A 62 -8.96 -13.23 2.52
CA PHE A 62 -10.12 -14.04 2.92
C PHE A 62 -11.45 -13.41 2.51
N HIS A 63 -12.45 -14.24 2.17
CA HIS A 63 -13.85 -13.79 2.11
C HIS A 63 -14.47 -13.92 3.51
N ILE A 64 -15.40 -13.04 3.90
CA ILE A 64 -15.99 -13.03 5.26
C ILE A 64 -16.56 -14.39 5.71
N ASN A 65 -17.06 -15.20 4.77
CA ASN A 65 -17.59 -16.54 5.09
C ASN A 65 -16.53 -17.50 5.66
N SER A 66 -15.25 -17.25 5.38
CA SER A 66 -14.12 -18.05 5.89
C SER A 66 -13.60 -17.61 7.26
N LEU A 67 -14.24 -16.60 7.89
CA LEU A 67 -13.83 -16.07 9.20
C LEU A 67 -13.69 -17.15 10.29
N PRO A 68 -14.63 -18.09 10.48
CA PRO A 68 -14.48 -19.11 11.51
C PRO A 68 -13.23 -19.97 11.33
N THR A 69 -13.00 -20.48 10.12
CA THR A 69 -11.85 -21.34 9.78
C THR A 69 -10.53 -20.58 9.87
N ALA A 70 -10.48 -19.35 9.34
CA ALA A 70 -9.27 -18.54 9.40
C ALA A 70 -8.87 -18.16 10.83
N LEU A 71 -9.85 -17.94 11.73
CA LEU A 71 -9.56 -17.74 13.15
C LEU A 71 -9.03 -19.01 13.80
N GLU A 72 -9.60 -20.18 13.49
CA GLU A 72 -9.10 -21.46 13.98
C GLU A 72 -7.66 -21.72 13.53
N ASP A 73 -7.32 -21.43 12.28
CA ASP A 73 -5.95 -21.53 11.75
C ASP A 73 -4.97 -20.60 12.49
N VAL A 74 -5.41 -19.38 12.83
CA VAL A 74 -4.61 -18.42 13.59
C VAL A 74 -4.37 -18.92 15.02
N PHE A 75 -5.42 -19.36 15.72
CA PHE A 75 -5.30 -19.81 17.10
C PHE A 75 -4.60 -21.17 17.23
N SER A 76 -4.67 -22.02 16.21
CA SER A 76 -3.93 -23.30 16.16
C SER A 76 -2.48 -23.14 15.69
N GLY A 77 -2.09 -21.95 15.21
CA GLY A 77 -0.73 -21.65 14.77
C GLY A 77 -0.37 -22.22 13.39
N THR A 78 -1.37 -22.61 12.59
CA THR A 78 -1.18 -23.14 11.22
C THR A 78 -1.22 -22.04 10.15
N ALA A 79 -1.65 -20.83 10.53
CA ALA A 79 -1.71 -19.68 9.64
C ALA A 79 -0.31 -19.23 9.16
N THR A 80 -0.23 -18.84 7.88
CA THR A 80 1.00 -18.28 7.30
C THR A 80 1.03 -16.76 7.40
N ILE A 81 2.20 -16.16 7.53
CA ILE A 81 2.37 -14.70 7.63
C ILE A 81 3.24 -14.21 6.47
N LEU A 82 2.74 -13.19 5.77
CA LEU A 82 3.48 -12.43 4.78
C LEU A 82 3.83 -11.05 5.35
N PRO A 83 5.11 -10.79 5.70
CA PRO A 83 5.54 -9.47 6.15
C PRO A 83 5.56 -8.50 4.97
N ARG A 84 4.59 -7.58 4.91
CA ARG A 84 4.52 -6.55 3.89
C ARG A 84 5.35 -5.34 4.30
N MET A 85 6.22 -4.88 3.40
CA MET A 85 7.08 -3.72 3.63
C MET A 85 6.26 -2.44 3.89
N ARG A 86 6.84 -1.54 4.68
CA ARG A 86 6.36 -0.16 4.84
C ARG A 86 7.50 0.80 4.51
N LEU A 87 7.17 1.95 3.95
CA LEU A 87 8.08 3.09 3.80
C LEU A 87 8.17 3.83 5.13
N ALA A 88 9.35 4.40 5.38
CA ALA A 88 9.59 5.36 6.44
C ALA A 88 9.96 6.70 5.80
N CYS A 89 9.15 7.72 6.08
CA CYS A 89 9.25 9.03 5.44
C CYS A 89 9.58 10.11 6.47
N THR A 90 10.63 10.88 6.21
CA THR A 90 10.99 12.07 6.99
C THR A 90 10.98 13.30 6.10
N PHE A 91 10.68 14.46 6.69
CA PHE A 91 10.52 15.72 5.98
C PHE A 91 11.59 16.69 6.45
N HIS A 92 12.21 17.40 5.52
CA HIS A 92 13.32 18.29 5.80
C HIS A 92 13.09 19.65 5.15
N ASP A 93 13.40 20.72 5.87
CA ASP A 93 13.36 22.08 5.34
C ASP A 93 14.54 22.34 4.38
N ALA A 94 14.61 23.55 3.83
CA ALA A 94 15.65 23.94 2.87
C ALA A 94 17.07 23.96 3.46
N ASP A 95 17.21 23.98 4.79
CA ASP A 95 18.48 23.90 5.51
C ASP A 95 18.81 22.45 5.93
N GLY A 96 17.94 21.48 5.58
CA GLY A 96 18.09 20.06 5.90
C GLY A 96 17.58 19.66 7.29
N LYS A 97 16.96 20.59 8.03
CA LYS A 97 16.45 20.32 9.38
C LYS A 97 15.10 19.61 9.32
N PHE A 98 14.89 18.67 10.23
CA PHE A 98 13.63 17.95 10.35
C PHE A 98 12.43 18.87 10.55
N ILE A 99 11.41 18.67 9.72
CA ILE A 99 10.08 19.25 9.87
C ILE A 99 9.27 18.27 10.72
N ILE A 100 8.96 18.67 11.96
CA ILE A 100 8.14 17.88 12.87
C ILE A 100 6.68 17.98 12.43
N LYS A 101 6.05 16.84 12.17
CA LYS A 101 4.63 16.75 11.86
C LYS A 101 3.89 15.93 12.91
N ASP A 102 2.70 16.39 13.30
CA ASP A 102 1.80 15.70 14.22
C ASP A 102 2.42 15.37 15.60
N GLY A 103 3.42 16.17 16.02
CA GLY A 103 4.13 16.00 17.28
C GLY A 103 5.06 14.78 17.33
N ALA A 104 5.28 14.09 16.21
CA ALA A 104 6.20 12.97 16.10
C ALA A 104 7.57 13.44 15.63
N GLU A 105 8.61 13.18 16.42
CA GLU A 105 10.02 13.43 16.06
C GLU A 105 10.61 12.33 15.14
N GLY A 106 9.79 11.37 14.70
CA GLY A 106 10.21 10.19 13.93
C GLY A 106 9.60 10.12 12.52
N PRO A 107 9.98 9.10 11.74
CA PRO A 107 9.42 8.89 10.41
C PRO A 107 7.93 8.57 10.46
N LEU A 108 7.18 9.09 9.51
CA LEU A 108 5.83 8.62 9.23
C LEU A 108 5.91 7.36 8.37
N LEU A 109 4.99 6.42 8.59
CA LEU A 109 4.99 5.14 7.89
C LEU A 109 3.87 5.08 6.84
N ALA A 110 4.18 4.52 5.68
CA ALA A 110 3.22 4.24 4.60
C ALA A 110 3.33 2.79 4.15
N MET A 111 2.22 2.13 3.84
CA MET A 111 2.21 0.75 3.38
C MET A 111 2.30 0.64 1.86
N ASN A 112 1.64 1.54 1.13
CA ASN A 112 1.59 1.52 -0.32
C ASN A 112 2.62 2.46 -0.92
N GLU A 113 2.48 3.77 -0.70
CA GLU A 113 3.32 4.77 -1.35
C GLU A 113 3.41 6.10 -0.60
N VAL A 114 4.46 6.85 -0.95
CA VAL A 114 4.55 8.29 -0.77
C VAL A 114 4.62 8.95 -2.14
N THR A 115 3.85 10.01 -2.32
CA THR A 115 3.74 10.74 -3.58
C THR A 115 4.03 12.20 -3.34
N LEU A 116 4.91 12.79 -4.16
CA LEU A 116 5.10 14.23 -4.25
C LEU A 116 4.46 14.73 -5.55
N HIS A 117 3.36 15.48 -5.45
CA HIS A 117 2.51 15.86 -6.59
C HIS A 117 2.27 17.38 -6.63
N ARG A 118 2.00 17.94 -7.80
CA ARG A 118 1.71 19.38 -7.98
C ARG A 118 0.43 19.87 -7.29
N GLY A 119 -0.36 18.97 -6.70
CA GLY A 119 -1.65 19.26 -6.10
C GLY A 119 -2.59 19.97 -7.07
N GLY A 120 -3.21 21.06 -6.61
CA GLY A 120 -4.07 21.93 -7.43
C GLY A 120 -3.33 22.90 -8.34
N SER A 121 -1.99 22.89 -8.38
CA SER A 121 -1.21 23.83 -9.18
C SER A 121 -1.38 23.57 -10.68
N PRO A 122 -1.57 24.61 -11.52
CA PRO A 122 -1.60 24.47 -12.97
C PRO A 122 -0.20 24.22 -13.57
N HIS A 123 0.87 24.40 -12.81
CA HIS A 123 2.24 24.20 -13.27
C HIS A 123 2.76 22.81 -12.92
N LEU A 124 3.53 22.20 -13.82
CA LEU A 124 4.29 20.98 -13.53
C LEU A 124 5.25 21.24 -12.38
N THR A 125 5.36 20.27 -11.47
CA THR A 125 6.35 20.32 -10.41
C THR A 125 7.72 19.94 -10.96
N ARG A 126 8.77 20.49 -10.34
CA ARG A 126 10.17 20.14 -10.61
C ARG A 126 10.71 19.50 -9.34
N ILE A 127 11.01 18.21 -9.41
CA ILE A 127 11.45 17.42 -8.27
C ILE A 127 12.85 16.90 -8.57
N ASP A 128 13.84 17.32 -7.79
CA ASP A 128 15.15 16.71 -7.83
C ASP A 128 15.08 15.39 -7.06
N SER A 129 15.48 14.30 -7.71
CA SER A 129 15.49 12.96 -7.12
C SER A 129 16.92 12.50 -6.89
N TYR A 130 17.17 11.96 -5.70
CA TYR A 130 18.46 11.40 -5.30
C TYR A 130 18.25 9.96 -4.83
N VAL A 131 19.21 9.09 -5.14
CA VAL A 131 19.27 7.72 -4.64
C VAL A 131 20.63 7.55 -3.99
N ASP A 132 20.65 7.21 -2.70
CA ASP A 132 21.88 7.04 -1.92
C ASP A 132 22.81 8.27 -2.04
N ASP A 133 22.24 9.46 -1.83
CA ASP A 133 22.84 10.80 -1.97
C ASP A 133 23.32 11.18 -3.38
N ALA A 134 23.26 10.28 -4.36
CA ALA A 134 23.60 10.59 -5.74
C ALA A 134 22.39 11.20 -6.48
N HIS A 135 22.59 12.37 -7.09
CA HIS A 135 21.55 12.98 -7.93
C HIS A 135 21.24 12.09 -9.14
N LEU A 136 20.02 11.58 -9.21
CA LEU A 136 19.55 10.70 -10.26
C LEU A 136 19.04 11.51 -11.45
N THR A 137 18.03 12.34 -11.23
CA THR A 137 17.42 13.19 -12.26
C THR A 137 16.54 14.27 -11.65
N GLU A 138 16.29 15.31 -12.44
CA GLU A 138 15.17 16.22 -12.23
C GLU A 138 13.92 15.66 -12.92
N ALA A 139 12.87 15.45 -12.14
CA ALA A 139 11.54 15.06 -12.60
C ALA A 139 10.69 16.32 -12.86
N VAL A 140 10.43 16.61 -14.14
CA VAL A 140 9.46 17.63 -14.56
C VAL A 140 8.17 16.93 -14.97
N SER A 141 7.21 16.89 -14.06
CA SER A 141 6.04 16.00 -14.15
C SER A 141 4.86 16.53 -13.33
N ASP A 142 3.74 15.82 -13.34
CA ASP A 142 2.65 16.06 -12.38
C ASP A 142 3.09 15.67 -10.96
N GLY A 143 3.96 14.67 -10.86
CA GLY A 143 4.58 14.26 -9.60
C GLY A 143 5.51 13.06 -9.74
N LEU A 144 5.97 12.55 -8.60
CA LEU A 144 6.81 11.37 -8.46
C LEU A 144 6.30 10.51 -7.30
N ILE A 145 6.20 9.21 -7.52
CA ILE A 145 5.75 8.21 -6.54
C ILE A 145 6.95 7.37 -6.13
N VAL A 146 7.10 7.12 -4.83
CA VAL A 146 7.92 6.03 -4.30
C VAL A 146 6.98 5.05 -3.61
N SER A 147 6.99 3.79 -4.05
CA SER A 147 6.03 2.77 -3.64
C SER A 147 6.71 1.49 -3.18
N THR A 148 6.07 0.78 -2.25
CA THR A 148 6.42 -0.58 -1.88
C THR A 148 5.93 -1.58 -2.95
N PRO A 149 6.36 -2.85 -2.91
CA PRO A 149 5.78 -3.90 -3.73
C PRO A 149 4.27 -4.06 -3.52
N THR A 150 3.78 -3.76 -2.31
CA THR A 150 2.36 -3.80 -2.01
C THR A 150 1.59 -2.66 -2.69
N GLY A 151 2.14 -1.45 -2.70
CA GLY A 151 1.57 -0.31 -3.44
C GLY A 151 1.78 -0.39 -4.95
N SER A 152 2.53 -1.37 -5.45
CA SER A 152 2.79 -1.57 -6.89
C SER A 152 1.51 -1.77 -7.71
N THR A 153 0.44 -2.28 -7.09
CA THR A 153 -0.89 -2.48 -7.68
C THR A 153 -1.87 -1.34 -7.39
N ALA A 154 -1.43 -0.28 -6.70
CA ALA A 154 -2.25 0.89 -6.33
C ALA A 154 -1.97 2.07 -7.28
N TYR A 155 -1.61 3.25 -6.73
CA TYR A 155 -1.43 4.44 -7.55
C TYR A 155 -0.22 4.33 -8.50
N SER A 156 0.80 3.57 -8.09
CA SER A 156 1.96 3.27 -8.93
C SER A 156 1.56 2.57 -10.24
N LEU A 157 0.69 1.55 -10.18
CA LEU A 157 0.20 0.84 -11.38
C LEU A 157 -0.54 1.78 -12.33
N SER A 158 -1.44 2.59 -11.78
CA SER A 158 -2.21 3.59 -12.54
C SER A 158 -1.31 4.61 -13.23
N SER A 159 -0.13 4.87 -12.68
CA SER A 159 0.88 5.78 -13.22
C SER A 159 1.89 5.08 -14.17
N GLY A 160 1.66 3.81 -14.49
CA GLY A 160 2.49 3.02 -15.41
C GLY A 160 3.63 2.25 -14.77
N GLY A 161 3.66 2.16 -13.44
CA GLY A 161 4.61 1.32 -12.69
C GLY A 161 4.38 -0.18 -12.89
N PRO A 162 5.41 -1.02 -12.64
CA PRO A 162 5.27 -2.47 -12.76
C PRO A 162 4.47 -3.08 -11.60
N ILE A 163 3.79 -4.21 -11.87
CA ILE A 163 3.24 -5.07 -10.83
C ILE A 163 4.40 -5.86 -10.20
N VAL A 164 4.55 -5.79 -8.88
CA VAL A 164 5.63 -6.46 -8.14
C VAL A 164 5.06 -7.36 -7.06
N HIS A 165 5.55 -8.60 -6.98
CA HIS A 165 5.13 -9.54 -5.95
C HIS A 165 5.47 -9.02 -4.54
N PRO A 166 4.57 -9.11 -3.54
CA PRO A 166 4.76 -8.49 -2.22
C PRO A 166 5.98 -9.02 -1.43
N SER A 167 6.47 -10.23 -1.74
CA SER A 167 7.69 -10.79 -1.15
C SER A 167 9.00 -10.26 -1.75
N VAL A 168 8.96 -9.51 -2.86
CA VAL A 168 10.16 -8.94 -3.47
C VAL A 168 10.64 -7.75 -2.64
N ARG A 169 11.92 -7.72 -2.29
CA ARG A 169 12.54 -6.68 -1.46
C ARG A 169 12.97 -5.47 -2.30
N ALA A 170 12.04 -4.64 -2.76
CA ALA A 170 12.32 -3.50 -3.65
C ALA A 170 11.54 -2.22 -3.30
N LEU A 171 12.03 -1.08 -3.80
CA LEU A 171 11.29 0.18 -3.90
C LEU A 171 11.00 0.47 -5.37
N ILE A 172 9.86 1.10 -5.65
CA ILE A 172 9.42 1.41 -7.01
C ILE A 172 9.28 2.92 -7.13
N MET A 173 10.05 3.53 -8.01
CA MET A 173 9.96 4.95 -8.33
C MET A 173 9.19 5.12 -9.65
N THR A 174 8.02 5.77 -9.60
CA THR A 174 7.14 5.91 -10.77
C THR A 174 6.81 7.40 -11.02
N PRO A 175 7.20 7.98 -12.16
CA PRO A 175 6.83 9.35 -12.50
C PRO A 175 5.35 9.46 -12.92
N ILE A 176 4.68 10.53 -12.53
CA ILE A 176 3.28 10.80 -12.92
C ILE A 176 3.27 11.77 -14.09
N CYS A 177 2.83 11.34 -15.26
CA CYS A 177 2.74 12.17 -16.48
C CYS A 177 4.01 13.02 -16.75
N PRO A 178 5.22 12.41 -16.82
CA PRO A 178 6.45 13.16 -17.02
C PRO A 178 6.49 13.84 -18.39
N ARG A 179 7.04 15.06 -18.44
CA ARG A 179 7.31 15.76 -19.71
C ARG A 179 8.29 14.96 -20.58
N SER A 180 9.27 14.30 -19.97
CA SER A 180 10.28 13.51 -20.67
C SER A 180 9.71 12.15 -21.10
N LEU A 181 9.82 11.84 -22.39
CA LEU A 181 9.35 10.57 -22.95
C LEU A 181 10.23 9.37 -22.57
N SER A 182 11.49 9.60 -22.17
CA SER A 182 12.42 8.56 -21.73
C SER A 182 12.32 8.25 -20.24
N PHE A 183 11.56 9.04 -19.48
CA PHE A 183 11.41 8.80 -18.05
C PHE A 183 10.48 7.61 -17.82
N ARG A 184 11.05 6.53 -17.29
CA ARG A 184 10.38 5.25 -17.05
C ARG A 184 10.43 4.92 -15.55
N PRO A 185 9.48 4.11 -15.05
CA PRO A 185 9.55 3.61 -13.68
C PRO A 185 10.85 2.84 -13.44
N LEU A 186 11.38 2.97 -12.22
CA LEU A 186 12.59 2.29 -11.77
C LEU A 186 12.27 1.38 -10.59
N VAL A 187 12.88 0.20 -10.58
CA VAL A 187 12.85 -0.71 -9.43
C VAL A 187 14.22 -0.67 -8.78
N LEU A 188 14.26 -0.25 -7.52
CA LEU A 188 15.46 -0.04 -6.73
C LEU A 188 15.53 -1.08 -5.60
N PRO A 189 16.73 -1.40 -5.09
CA PRO A 189 16.87 -2.19 -3.87
C PRO A 189 16.10 -1.56 -2.70
N SER A 190 15.49 -2.39 -1.88
CA SER A 190 14.80 -1.92 -0.66
C SER A 190 15.72 -1.30 0.41
N SER A 191 17.04 -1.47 0.27
CA SER A 191 18.03 -0.82 1.13
C SER A 191 18.39 0.59 0.69
N SER A 192 17.92 1.05 -0.47
CA SER A 192 18.24 2.39 -0.96
C SER A 192 17.46 3.46 -0.21
N ASP A 193 18.10 4.62 -0.04
CA ASP A 193 17.52 5.83 0.50
C ASP A 193 17.19 6.78 -0.65
N ILE A 194 15.92 7.19 -0.74
CA ILE A 194 15.42 8.03 -1.83
C ILE A 194 15.08 9.41 -1.26
N CYS A 195 15.67 10.47 -1.81
CA CYS A 195 15.27 11.85 -1.51
C CYS A 195 14.53 12.44 -2.69
N MET A 196 13.35 13.02 -2.44
CA MET A 196 12.59 13.82 -3.39
C MET A 196 12.53 15.24 -2.86
N MET A 197 13.23 16.17 -3.51
CA MET A 197 13.30 17.57 -3.13
C MET A 197 12.55 18.43 -4.14
N VAL A 198 11.76 19.39 -3.66
CA VAL A 198 11.15 20.38 -4.55
C VAL A 198 12.27 21.30 -5.05
N ASN A 199 12.55 21.28 -6.35
CA ASN A 199 13.61 22.06 -6.94
C ASN A 199 13.37 23.57 -6.68
N LYS A 200 14.45 24.33 -6.45
CA LYS A 200 14.38 25.76 -6.12
C LYS A 200 13.74 26.63 -7.20
N GLU A 201 13.75 26.15 -8.44
CA GLU A 201 13.16 26.79 -9.61
C GLU A 201 11.71 26.32 -9.86
N SER A 202 11.14 25.49 -8.98
CA SER A 202 9.72 25.14 -9.02
C SER A 202 8.87 26.39 -8.75
N ARG A 203 7.76 26.53 -9.48
CA ARG A 203 6.90 27.73 -9.42
C ARG A 203 5.85 27.67 -8.32
N ALA A 204 5.63 26.48 -7.76
CA ALA A 204 4.60 26.21 -6.77
C ALA A 204 5.11 25.15 -5.78
N PRO A 205 4.55 25.12 -4.57
CA PRO A 205 4.78 24.01 -3.64
C PRO A 205 4.23 22.71 -4.22
N ALA A 206 4.75 21.59 -3.69
CA ALA A 206 4.28 20.26 -4.04
C ALA A 206 3.68 19.57 -2.82
N GLU A 207 2.53 18.94 -3.01
CA GLU A 207 1.83 18.19 -1.99
C GLU A 207 2.46 16.81 -1.82
N VAL A 208 2.83 16.48 -0.58
CA VAL A 208 3.15 15.10 -0.19
C VAL A 208 1.88 14.43 0.27
N SER A 209 1.58 13.28 -0.34
CA SER A 209 0.55 12.35 0.10
C SER A 209 1.16 11.00 0.47
N MET A 210 0.65 10.35 1.52
CA MET A 210 1.04 9.01 1.95
C MET A 210 -0.20 8.13 2.05
N ASP A 211 -0.19 6.97 1.40
CA ASP A 211 -1.34 6.05 1.32
C ASP A 211 -2.66 6.76 0.95
N GLY A 212 -2.59 7.73 0.03
CA GLY A 212 -3.73 8.54 -0.43
C GLY A 212 -4.22 9.63 0.53
N GLN A 213 -3.52 9.91 1.63
CA GLN A 213 -3.82 11.00 2.56
C GLN A 213 -2.84 12.16 2.39
N SER A 214 -3.35 13.39 2.26
CA SER A 214 -2.51 14.60 2.18
C SER A 214 -1.81 14.85 3.51
N ILE A 215 -0.48 14.98 3.46
CA ILE A 215 0.38 15.11 4.63
C ILE A 215 0.86 16.54 4.80
N ILE A 216 1.61 17.08 3.83
CA ILE A 216 2.23 18.40 3.92
C ILE A 216 2.45 18.97 2.51
N ASN A 217 2.50 20.29 2.38
CA ASN A 217 2.98 20.94 1.17
C ASN A 217 4.43 21.37 1.34
N LEU A 218 5.34 20.76 0.59
CA LEU A 218 6.74 21.11 0.56
C LEU A 218 6.97 22.35 -0.32
N GLN A 219 7.71 23.30 0.23
CA GLN A 219 8.19 24.49 -0.46
C GLN A 219 9.48 24.19 -1.24
N ALA A 220 9.84 25.11 -2.13
CA ALA A 220 11.10 25.06 -2.85
C ALA A 220 12.30 24.90 -1.91
N GLY A 221 13.12 23.87 -2.15
CA GLY A 221 14.27 23.47 -1.33
C GLY A 221 13.94 22.46 -0.22
N GLU A 222 12.66 22.29 0.15
CA GLU A 222 12.25 21.27 1.12
C GLU A 222 12.14 19.90 0.45
N SER A 223 12.28 18.85 1.25
CA SER A 223 12.37 17.48 0.74
C SER A 223 11.68 16.44 1.62
N VAL A 224 11.34 15.32 0.99
CA VAL A 224 10.95 14.08 1.66
C VAL A 224 12.01 13.01 1.41
N HIS A 225 12.49 12.41 2.49
CA HIS A 225 13.42 11.29 2.48
C HIS A 225 12.64 10.01 2.76
N VAL A 226 12.87 8.98 1.95
CA VAL A 226 12.09 7.75 1.93
C VAL A 226 13.06 6.57 2.02
N SER A 227 12.87 5.76 3.06
CA SER A 227 13.61 4.52 3.29
C SER A 227 12.65 3.37 3.60
N THR A 228 13.17 2.16 3.71
CA THR A 228 12.34 1.03 4.20
C THR A 228 12.25 1.05 5.72
N SER A 229 11.02 0.98 6.25
CA SER A 229 10.77 0.84 7.68
C SER A 229 11.31 -0.48 8.24
N THR A 230 11.82 -0.44 9.47
CA THR A 230 12.17 -1.64 10.25
C THR A 230 10.96 -2.43 10.74
N PHE A 231 9.75 -1.86 10.61
CA PHE A 231 8.51 -2.45 11.09
C PHE A 231 7.60 -2.83 9.91
N PRO A 232 7.73 -4.02 9.32
CA PRO A 232 6.78 -4.50 8.32
C PRO A 232 5.40 -4.75 8.95
N MET A 233 4.36 -4.79 8.12
CA MET A 233 3.02 -5.20 8.54
C MET A 233 2.86 -6.71 8.35
N PRO A 234 2.70 -7.50 9.42
CA PRO A 234 2.51 -8.94 9.31
C PRO A 234 1.08 -9.25 8.87
N CYS A 235 0.88 -9.55 7.59
CA CYS A 235 -0.43 -9.93 7.06
C CYS A 235 -0.58 -11.45 7.09
N ILE A 236 -1.63 -11.94 7.75
CA ILE A 236 -1.98 -13.36 7.76
C ILE A 236 -2.53 -13.73 6.38
N ASN A 237 -1.98 -14.78 5.79
CA ASN A 237 -2.32 -15.27 4.46
C ASN A 237 -2.92 -16.68 4.54
N ARG A 238 -3.69 -17.09 3.51
CA ARG A 238 -4.25 -18.44 3.49
C ARG A 238 -3.12 -19.46 3.45
N SER A 239 -3.15 -20.42 4.37
CA SER A 239 -2.33 -21.63 4.30
C SER A 239 -2.64 -22.37 2.99
N SER A 240 -1.64 -22.95 2.34
CA SER A 240 -1.82 -23.87 1.21
C SER A 240 -2.89 -24.93 1.54
N PRO A 241 -3.79 -25.32 0.62
CA PRO A 241 -5.15 -25.79 0.92
C PRO A 241 -5.25 -27.25 1.37
N ALA A 242 -4.46 -27.69 2.34
CA ALA A 242 -4.66 -29.00 2.94
C ALA A 242 -5.89 -29.06 3.89
N CYS A 243 -6.52 -27.92 4.23
CA CYS A 243 -7.47 -27.87 5.35
C CYS A 243 -8.79 -27.11 5.14
N ALA A 244 -9.14 -26.65 3.93
CA ALA A 244 -10.48 -26.09 3.71
C ALA A 244 -11.36 -27.07 2.90
N PRO A 245 -12.48 -27.58 3.45
CA PRO A 245 -13.45 -28.31 2.65
C PRO A 245 -14.11 -27.35 1.65
N ASP A 246 -14.35 -27.87 0.45
CA ASP A 246 -14.82 -27.19 -0.74
C ASP A 246 -15.91 -26.15 -0.48
N ALA A 247 -15.55 -24.87 -0.63
CA ALA A 247 -16.52 -23.79 -0.77
C ALA A 247 -16.50 -23.33 -2.24
N ASP A 248 -17.54 -23.79 -2.94
CA ASP A 248 -18.08 -23.31 -4.21
C ASP A 248 -17.33 -23.65 -5.51
N GLU A 249 -17.72 -24.80 -6.08
CA GLU A 249 -17.71 -25.11 -7.52
C GLU A 249 -18.67 -24.18 -8.33
N ALA A 250 -18.59 -22.86 -8.17
CA ALA A 250 -19.46 -21.93 -8.92
C ALA A 250 -18.80 -21.40 -10.21
N ASP A 251 -17.47 -21.44 -10.32
CA ASP A 251 -16.75 -20.73 -11.40
C ASP A 251 -16.11 -21.62 -12.49
N GLY A 252 -16.36 -22.94 -12.48
CA GLY A 252 -15.96 -23.81 -13.60
C GLY A 252 -14.46 -23.84 -13.95
N LEU A 253 -13.58 -23.39 -13.06
CA LEU A 253 -12.12 -23.53 -13.23
C LEU A 253 -11.65 -24.87 -12.62
N PRO A 254 -10.66 -25.54 -13.24
CA PRO A 254 -10.24 -26.86 -12.83
C PRO A 254 -9.71 -26.87 -11.38
N SER A 255 -10.32 -27.71 -10.57
CA SER A 255 -9.90 -28.10 -9.22
C SER A 255 -8.64 -28.97 -9.32
N GLY A 256 -7.46 -28.33 -9.28
CA GLY A 256 -6.20 -29.08 -9.31
C GLY A 256 -4.97 -28.23 -9.55
N ALA A 257 -4.63 -27.34 -8.63
CA ALA A 257 -3.25 -26.90 -8.36
C ALA A 257 -3.25 -25.94 -7.16
N SER A 258 -2.21 -26.01 -6.34
CA SER A 258 -1.85 -25.01 -5.34
C SER A 258 -1.61 -23.64 -6.00
N GLN A 259 -2.68 -22.93 -6.36
CA GLN A 259 -2.54 -21.59 -6.91
C GLN A 259 -2.15 -20.64 -5.78
N ASP A 260 -0.95 -20.08 -5.90
CA ASP A 260 -0.49 -18.97 -5.08
C ASP A 260 -1.57 -17.87 -5.08
N ASN A 261 -2.01 -17.44 -3.88
CA ASN A 261 -3.08 -16.46 -3.71
C ASN A 261 -2.82 -15.22 -4.57
N TRP A 262 -1.56 -14.79 -4.68
CA TRP A 262 -1.19 -13.63 -5.48
C TRP A 262 -1.44 -13.82 -6.99
N VAL A 263 -1.18 -15.01 -7.54
CA VAL A 263 -1.44 -15.31 -8.96
C VAL A 263 -2.93 -15.27 -9.25
N ARG A 264 -3.74 -15.85 -8.35
CA ARG A 264 -5.21 -15.78 -8.45
C ARG A 264 -5.69 -14.33 -8.41
N ASP A 265 -5.17 -13.54 -7.47
CA ASP A 265 -5.59 -12.16 -7.27
C ASP A 265 -5.22 -11.28 -8.48
N ILE A 266 -4.03 -11.46 -9.09
CA ILE A 266 -3.66 -10.77 -10.34
C ILE A 266 -4.60 -11.12 -11.49
N ASN A 267 -4.90 -12.39 -11.69
CA ASN A 267 -5.74 -12.82 -12.80
C ASN A 267 -7.20 -12.38 -12.62
N ASN A 268 -7.72 -12.40 -11.40
CA ASN A 268 -9.13 -12.12 -11.13
C ASN A 268 -9.40 -10.62 -10.92
N LEU A 269 -8.48 -9.89 -10.28
CA LEU A 269 -8.67 -8.46 -9.95
C LEU A 269 -8.18 -7.54 -11.06
N LEU A 270 -7.02 -7.84 -11.67
CA LEU A 270 -6.46 -7.00 -12.74
C LEU A 270 -6.78 -7.52 -14.14
N LEU A 271 -7.43 -8.68 -14.25
CA LEU A 271 -7.70 -9.34 -15.53
C LEU A 271 -6.44 -9.41 -16.39
N PHE A 272 -5.34 -9.83 -15.75
CA PHE A 272 -4.00 -9.73 -16.33
C PHE A 272 -3.91 -10.46 -17.68
N ASN A 273 -3.61 -9.69 -18.73
CA ASN A 273 -3.47 -10.16 -20.10
C ASN A 273 -4.68 -10.95 -20.67
N VAL A 274 -5.90 -10.65 -20.21
CA VAL A 274 -7.12 -11.27 -20.76
C VAL A 274 -7.43 -10.69 -22.14
N SER A 275 -7.67 -11.57 -23.13
CA SER A 275 -8.06 -11.16 -24.48
C SER A 275 -9.48 -10.58 -24.51
N PHE A 276 -9.70 -9.55 -25.34
CA PHE A 276 -10.96 -8.79 -25.50
C PHE A 276 -12.25 -9.60 -25.79
N LYS A 277 -12.19 -10.93 -25.95
CA LYS A 277 -13.32 -11.78 -26.40
C LYS A 277 -14.22 -12.34 -25.29
N SER A 278 -14.04 -12.01 -24.01
CA SER A 278 -14.79 -12.67 -22.91
C SER A 278 -15.60 -11.76 -21.97
N SER A 279 -15.62 -10.43 -22.18
CA SER A 279 -16.37 -9.54 -21.28
C SER A 279 -17.89 -9.75 -21.28
N ALA A 280 -18.45 -10.35 -22.35
CA ALA A 280 -19.89 -10.65 -22.44
C ALA A 280 -20.32 -11.90 -21.64
N LEU A 281 -19.40 -12.81 -21.30
CA LEU A 281 -19.71 -14.02 -20.52
C LEU A 281 -19.53 -13.82 -19.02
N VAL A 282 -18.71 -12.85 -18.59
CA VAL A 282 -18.45 -12.57 -17.17
C VAL A 282 -19.55 -11.71 -16.52
N PHE A 283 -20.30 -10.92 -17.30
CA PHE A 283 -21.42 -10.09 -16.82
C PHE A 283 -22.77 -10.52 -17.40
N GLY A 284 -22.99 -11.82 -17.58
CA GLY A 284 -24.26 -12.37 -18.04
C GLY A 284 -25.38 -12.20 -17.02
N LYS A 285 -26.01 -11.02 -16.96
CA LYS A 285 -27.44 -10.94 -16.61
C LYS A 285 -28.23 -11.12 -17.89
N GLU A 286 -28.87 -12.27 -18.01
CA GLU A 286 -29.95 -12.51 -18.96
C GLU A 286 -30.99 -11.39 -18.84
N ALA A 287 -31.16 -10.64 -19.92
CA ALA A 287 -32.39 -9.90 -20.16
C ALA A 287 -33.32 -10.82 -20.93
N ALA A 288 -34.33 -11.35 -20.23
CA ALA A 288 -35.58 -11.83 -20.79
C ALA A 288 -36.72 -11.20 -19.98
#